data_AF-A0A090WLN7-F1
#
_entry.id   AF-A0A090WLN7-F1
#
_cell.length_a   1.000
_cell.length_b   1.000
_cell.length_c   1.000
_cell.angle_alpha   90.00
_cell.angle_beta   90.00
_cell.angle_gamma   90.00
#
_symmetry.space_group_name_H-M   'P 1'
#
loop_
_entity.id
_entity.type
_entity.pdbx_description
1 polymer ?
#
loop_
_entity_poly.entity_id
_entity_poly.type
_entity_poly.pdbx_seq_one_letter_code
_entity_poly.pdbx_strand_id
1 'polypeptide(L)'
;MPTGDCESLKHERNILRIVINNNDEIMVENEQVNLADLKEATKAFLDNNGDGTCLYCNGNKFPPNASDNPEDAVVSLQNGQQTTYKQFVAVQNELSKAYFELRSNYAANVLQKSVDNLSKEDLQKVKKAYPFILSEAETK
;
A
#
# COMPACT_ATOMS: atom_id res chain seq x y z
N MET A 1 -11.39 25.66 -23.08
CA MET A 1 -11.15 24.21 -22.86
C MET A 1 -11.02 24.02 -21.37
N PRO A 2 -11.77 23.11 -20.72
CA PRO A 2 -11.70 23.00 -19.28
C PRO A 2 -10.41 22.25 -18.93
N THR A 3 -9.44 23.00 -18.39
CA THR A 3 -8.28 22.48 -17.67
C THR A 3 -8.71 22.29 -16.22
N GLY A 4 -9.26 21.12 -15.90
CA GLY A 4 -9.80 20.85 -14.56
C GLY A 4 -9.51 19.46 -14.01
N ASP A 5 -9.15 18.48 -14.84
CA ASP A 5 -9.22 17.06 -14.44
C ASP A 5 -7.88 16.31 -14.42
N CYS A 6 -6.73 17.01 -14.36
CA CYS A 6 -5.43 16.34 -14.22
C CYS A 6 -5.02 16.08 -12.75
N GLU A 7 -5.49 16.87 -11.78
CA GLU A 7 -5.12 16.68 -10.36
C GLU A 7 -5.97 15.62 -9.65
N SER A 8 -7.24 15.46 -10.04
CA SER A 8 -8.16 14.45 -9.53
C SER A 8 -7.73 13.04 -9.93
N LEU A 9 -7.37 12.81 -11.20
CA LEU A 9 -6.87 11.53 -11.68
C LEU A 9 -5.57 11.08 -11.00
N LYS A 10 -4.68 12.01 -10.60
CA LYS A 10 -3.45 11.66 -9.87
C LYS A 10 -3.73 11.14 -8.46
N HIS A 11 -4.72 11.70 -7.76
CA HIS A 11 -5.08 11.25 -6.42
C HIS A 11 -5.74 9.88 -6.43
N GLU A 12 -6.62 9.61 -7.41
CA GLU A 12 -7.33 8.32 -7.48
C GLU A 12 -6.39 7.14 -7.74
N ARG A 13 -5.32 7.32 -8.53
CA ARG A 13 -4.33 6.26 -8.82
C ARG A 13 -3.45 5.89 -7.63
N ASN A 14 -3.38 6.75 -6.60
CA ASN A 14 -2.60 6.51 -5.39
C ASN A 14 -3.42 5.87 -4.27
N ILE A 15 -4.71 5.58 -4.49
CA ILE A 15 -5.57 4.94 -3.50
C ILE A 15 -5.72 3.46 -3.83
N LEU A 16 -5.28 2.58 -2.93
CA LEU A 16 -5.55 1.15 -3.00
C LEU A 16 -6.86 0.86 -2.27
N ARG A 17 -7.89 0.45 -2.99
CA ARG A 17 -9.19 0.14 -2.39
C ARG A 17 -9.28 -1.33 -2.01
N ILE A 18 -9.32 -1.59 -0.71
CA ILE A 18 -9.52 -2.91 -0.12
C ILE A 18 -10.92 -2.94 0.47
N VAL A 19 -11.72 -3.94 0.11
CA VAL A 19 -13.06 -4.15 0.64
C VAL A 19 -13.13 -5.55 1.24
N ILE A 20 -13.56 -5.66 2.49
CA ILE A 20 -13.87 -6.93 3.13
C ILE A 20 -15.39 -7.08 3.15
N ASN A 21 -15.90 -8.11 2.50
CA ASN A 21 -17.33 -8.36 2.48
C ASN A 21 -17.82 -9.05 3.78
N ASN A 22 -19.12 -9.27 3.86
CA ASN A 22 -19.75 -9.94 5.01
C ASN A 22 -19.45 -11.46 5.09
N ASN A 23 -18.88 -12.04 4.04
CA ASN A 23 -18.43 -13.44 3.99
C ASN A 23 -16.94 -13.57 4.34
N ASP A 24 -16.30 -12.52 4.87
CA ASP A 24 -14.87 -12.44 5.14
C ASP A 24 -13.99 -12.56 3.87
N GLU A 25 -14.54 -12.32 2.68
CA GLU A 25 -13.79 -12.29 1.41
C GLU A 25 -13.16 -10.91 1.22
N ILE A 26 -11.90 -10.89 0.79
CA ILE A 26 -11.11 -9.67 0.56
C ILE A 26 -11.16 -9.36 -0.93
N MET A 27 -11.49 -8.11 -1.25
CA MET A 27 -11.49 -7.58 -2.60
C MET A 27 -10.51 -6.42 -2.67
N VAL A 28 -9.60 -6.44 -3.64
CA VAL A 28 -8.67 -5.36 -3.95
C VAL A 28 -8.99 -4.84 -5.33
N GLU A 29 -9.25 -3.53 -5.48
CA GLU A 29 -9.63 -2.94 -6.77
C GLU A 29 -10.86 -3.61 -7.43
N ASN A 30 -11.78 -4.14 -6.61
CA ASN A 30 -12.94 -4.95 -7.00
C ASN A 30 -12.63 -6.37 -7.52
N GLU A 31 -11.41 -6.83 -7.37
CA GLU A 31 -11.02 -8.22 -7.64
C GLU A 31 -10.89 -9.00 -6.33
N GLN A 32 -11.50 -10.18 -6.26
CA GLN A 32 -11.39 -11.05 -5.09
C GLN A 32 -9.97 -11.63 -5.01
N VAL A 33 -9.32 -11.43 -3.88
CA VAL A 33 -7.95 -11.88 -3.64
C VAL A 33 -7.84 -12.56 -2.28
N ASN A 34 -6.83 -13.41 -2.11
CA ASN A 34 -6.54 -14.00 -0.79
C ASN A 34 -5.64 -13.07 0.03
N LEU A 35 -5.45 -13.38 1.32
CA LEU A 35 -4.53 -12.67 2.20
C LEU A 35 -3.09 -12.61 1.66
N ALA A 36 -2.61 -13.72 1.08
CA ALA A 36 -1.28 -13.76 0.48
C ALA A 36 -1.18 -12.83 -0.73
N ASP A 37 -2.18 -12.87 -1.60
CA ASP A 37 -2.28 -12.03 -2.80
C ASP A 37 -2.45 -10.55 -2.44
N LEU A 38 -3.19 -10.23 -1.37
CA LEU A 38 -3.33 -8.87 -0.84
C LEU A 38 -1.96 -8.29 -0.49
N LYS A 39 -1.11 -9.06 0.19
CA LYS A 39 0.24 -8.64 0.56
C LYS A 39 1.06 -8.34 -0.70
N GLU A 40 1.02 -9.23 -1.69
CA GLU A 40 1.77 -9.04 -2.94
C GLU A 40 1.22 -7.88 -3.77
N ALA A 41 -0.10 -7.73 -3.87
CA ALA A 41 -0.76 -6.63 -4.54
C ALA A 41 -0.42 -5.29 -3.89
N THR A 42 -0.44 -5.21 -2.56
CA THR A 42 -0.05 -4.00 -1.81
C THR A 42 1.41 -3.66 -2.06
N LYS A 43 2.31 -4.66 -2.06
CA LYS A 43 3.72 -4.45 -2.37
C LYS A 43 3.92 -3.97 -3.80
N ALA A 44 3.28 -4.62 -4.76
CA ALA A 44 3.35 -4.23 -6.17
C ALA A 44 2.80 -2.82 -6.40
N PHE A 45 1.72 -2.46 -5.71
CA PHE A 45 1.12 -1.13 -5.74
C PHE A 45 2.07 -0.05 -5.21
N LEU A 46 2.74 -0.32 -4.08
CA LEU A 46 3.70 0.61 -3.47
C LEU A 46 5.03 0.70 -4.24
N ASP A 47 5.48 -0.40 -4.85
CA ASP A 47 6.78 -0.50 -5.54
C ASP A 47 6.72 -0.11 -7.03
N ASN A 48 5.55 0.23 -7.59
CA ASN A 48 5.34 0.48 -9.03
C ASN A 48 6.16 1.65 -9.61
N ASN A 49 6.48 2.68 -8.81
CA ASN A 49 7.27 3.85 -9.23
C ASN A 49 6.70 4.62 -10.44
N GLY A 50 5.40 4.92 -10.43
CA GLY A 50 4.72 5.56 -11.57
C GLY A 50 5.28 6.94 -11.96
N ASP A 51 5.67 7.77 -10.97
CA ASP A 51 6.21 9.12 -11.22
C ASP A 51 7.73 9.11 -11.50
N GLY A 52 8.41 7.96 -11.31
CA GLY A 52 9.85 7.81 -11.54
C GLY A 52 10.75 8.49 -10.51
N THR A 53 10.17 9.13 -9.48
CA THR A 53 10.87 9.78 -8.37
C THR A 53 11.41 8.78 -7.35
N CYS A 54 10.86 7.57 -7.32
CA CYS A 54 11.33 6.53 -6.41
C CYS A 54 12.56 5.82 -6.97
N LEU A 55 13.76 6.31 -6.63
CA LEU A 55 15.05 5.73 -7.05
C LEU A 55 15.32 4.33 -6.47
N TYR A 56 14.57 3.93 -5.44
CA TYR A 56 14.72 2.67 -4.72
C TYR A 56 13.64 1.64 -5.08
N CYS A 57 12.62 2.05 -5.84
CA CYS A 57 11.55 1.17 -6.25
C CYS A 57 11.97 0.34 -7.46
N ASN A 58 11.64 -0.95 -7.47
CA ASN A 58 11.98 -1.88 -8.56
C ASN A 58 10.80 -2.20 -9.48
N GLY A 59 9.65 -1.53 -9.30
CA GLY A 59 8.47 -1.77 -10.10
C GLY A 59 8.66 -1.44 -11.59
N ASN A 60 7.97 -2.22 -12.41
CA ASN A 60 8.08 -2.20 -13.86
C ASN A 60 7.36 -1.01 -14.54
N LYS A 61 6.96 0.03 -13.79
CA LYS A 61 6.29 1.24 -14.32
C LYS A 61 5.04 0.96 -15.17
N PHE A 62 4.18 -0.01 -14.81
CA PHE A 62 2.93 -0.34 -15.52
C PHE A 62 1.95 -1.15 -14.63
N PRO A 63 0.59 -1.01 -14.71
CA PRO A 63 -0.29 -0.20 -15.58
C PRO A 63 -1.06 0.91 -14.75
N PRO A 64 -2.16 1.56 -15.20
CA PRO A 64 -2.70 2.82 -14.61
C PRO A 64 -3.33 2.73 -13.22
N ASN A 65 -3.32 1.55 -12.60
CA ASN A 65 -3.99 1.26 -11.32
C ASN A 65 -3.00 1.09 -10.16
N ALA A 66 -1.74 1.52 -10.33
CA ALA A 66 -0.70 1.40 -9.33
C ALA A 66 -0.12 2.77 -8.97
N SER A 67 0.27 2.93 -7.70
CA SER A 67 0.62 4.25 -7.12
C SER A 67 1.74 4.94 -7.89
N ASP A 68 1.60 6.25 -8.06
CA ASP A 68 2.63 7.12 -8.62
C ASP A 68 3.85 7.18 -7.67
N ASN A 69 3.63 7.18 -6.35
CA ASN A 69 4.67 7.08 -5.32
C ASN A 69 4.21 6.30 -4.07
N PRO A 70 5.13 5.63 -3.35
CA PRO A 70 4.84 5.05 -2.05
C PRO A 70 4.57 6.11 -0.96
N GLU A 71 5.09 7.33 -1.11
CA GLU A 71 4.86 8.43 -0.16
C GLU A 71 3.43 8.98 -0.20
N ASP A 72 2.81 8.98 -1.38
CA ASP A 72 1.43 9.46 -1.59
C ASP A 72 0.39 8.33 -1.58
N ALA A 73 0.83 7.08 -1.42
CA ALA A 73 -0.04 5.92 -1.45
C ALA A 73 -0.94 5.86 -0.21
N VAL A 74 -2.25 5.75 -0.44
CA VAL A 74 -3.27 5.62 0.62
C VAL A 74 -3.97 4.28 0.48
N VAL A 75 -4.05 3.53 1.58
CA VAL A 75 -4.80 2.27 1.62
C VAL A 75 -6.18 2.56 2.19
N SER A 76 -7.23 2.44 1.38
CA SER A 76 -8.61 2.56 1.84
C SER A 76 -9.14 1.17 2.18
N LEU A 77 -9.33 0.90 3.47
CA LEU A 77 -9.90 -0.34 3.96
C LEU A 77 -11.39 -0.12 4.27
N GLN A 78 -12.24 -0.80 3.52
CA GLN A 78 -13.68 -0.83 3.71
C GLN A 78 -14.10 -2.17 4.27
N ASN A 79 -14.77 -2.20 5.41
CA ASN A 79 -15.28 -3.45 5.98
C ASN A 79 -16.81 -3.44 6.02
N GLY A 80 -17.40 -4.61 5.81
CA GLY A 80 -18.83 -4.85 6.01
C GLY A 80 -19.21 -4.81 7.49
N GLN A 81 -20.46 -4.48 7.78
CA GLN A 81 -20.99 -4.52 9.15
C GLN A 81 -20.93 -5.92 9.78
N GLN A 82 -20.96 -6.98 8.96
CA GLN A 82 -20.88 -8.36 9.44
C GLN A 82 -19.47 -8.96 9.35
N THR A 83 -18.47 -8.19 8.89
CA THR A 83 -17.09 -8.68 8.81
C THR A 83 -16.58 -9.07 10.18
N THR A 84 -15.97 -10.25 10.27
CA THR A 84 -15.45 -10.74 11.54
C THR A 84 -14.21 -9.94 11.93
N TYR A 85 -14.08 -9.55 13.21
CA TYR A 85 -12.89 -8.89 13.74
C TYR A 85 -11.59 -9.64 13.41
N LYS A 86 -11.64 -10.97 13.40
CA LYS A 86 -10.53 -11.85 13.00
C LYS A 86 -10.03 -11.54 11.58
N GLN A 87 -10.95 -11.36 10.63
CA GLN A 87 -10.59 -11.12 9.24
C GLN A 87 -10.00 -9.73 9.05
N PHE A 88 -10.60 -8.73 9.69
CA PHE A 88 -10.08 -7.37 9.74
C PHE A 88 -8.65 -7.31 10.31
N VAL A 89 -8.39 -7.98 11.43
CA VAL A 89 -7.03 -8.07 12.01
C VAL A 89 -6.07 -8.83 11.08
N ALA A 90 -6.53 -9.88 10.41
CA ALA A 90 -5.70 -10.62 9.45
C ALA A 90 -5.24 -9.72 8.30
N VAL A 91 -6.15 -8.93 7.72
CA VAL A 91 -5.84 -7.95 6.67
C VAL A 91 -4.83 -6.91 7.16
N GLN A 92 -5.06 -6.31 8.33
CA GLN A 92 -4.12 -5.34 8.91
C GLN A 92 -2.73 -5.93 9.16
N ASN A 93 -2.65 -7.20 9.60
CA ASN A 93 -1.39 -7.89 9.81
C ASN A 93 -0.64 -8.11 8.48
N GLU A 94 -1.33 -8.54 7.43
CA GLU A 94 -0.71 -8.70 6.10
C GLU A 94 -0.24 -7.38 5.52
N LEU A 95 -1.03 -6.30 5.66
CA LEU A 95 -0.61 -4.95 5.28
C LEU A 95 0.65 -4.56 6.06
N SER A 96 0.66 -4.74 7.38
CA SER A 96 1.83 -4.44 8.22
C SER A 96 3.08 -5.21 7.77
N LYS A 97 2.93 -6.48 7.39
CA LYS A 97 4.01 -7.30 6.83
C LYS A 97 4.48 -6.80 5.47
N ALA A 98 3.56 -6.41 4.57
CA ALA A 98 3.91 -5.81 3.28
C ALA A 98 4.81 -4.58 3.46
N TYR A 99 4.40 -3.65 4.33
CA TYR A 99 5.18 -2.46 4.65
C TYR A 99 6.51 -2.80 5.33
N PHE A 100 6.54 -3.80 6.20
CA PHE A 100 7.78 -4.26 6.82
C PHE A 100 8.77 -4.78 5.77
N GLU A 101 8.33 -5.67 4.86
CA GLU A 101 9.18 -6.20 3.78
C GLU A 101 9.71 -5.06 2.88
N LEU A 102 8.87 -4.09 2.51
CA LEU A 102 9.30 -2.94 1.70
C LEU A 102 10.34 -2.08 2.42
N ARG A 103 10.11 -1.77 3.70
CA ARG A 103 11.06 -1.02 4.54
C ARG A 103 12.36 -1.78 4.75
N SER A 104 12.31 -3.10 4.92
CA SER A 104 13.48 -3.96 5.01
C SER A 104 14.27 -3.98 3.72
N ASN A 105 13.59 -4.11 2.57
CA ASN A 105 14.23 -4.03 1.25
C ASN A 105 14.88 -2.66 1.03
N TYR A 106 14.21 -1.57 1.39
CA TYR A 106 14.80 -0.23 1.33
C TYR A 106 16.05 -0.13 2.21
N ALA A 107 15.99 -0.61 3.45
CA ALA A 107 17.13 -0.59 4.35
C ALA A 107 18.32 -1.39 3.80
N ALA A 108 18.06 -2.56 3.23
CA ALA A 108 19.10 -3.39 2.64
C ALA A 108 19.69 -2.79 1.36
N ASN A 109 18.87 -2.25 0.46
CA ASN A 109 19.33 -1.72 -0.83
C ASN A 109 19.90 -0.30 -0.74
N VAL A 110 19.24 0.59 0.01
CA VAL A 110 19.59 2.02 0.09
C VAL A 110 20.54 2.31 1.24
N LEU A 111 20.23 1.80 2.44
CA LEU A 111 21.05 2.06 3.62
C LEU A 111 22.20 1.05 3.77
N GLN A 112 22.18 -0.05 3.01
CA GLN A 112 23.10 -1.19 3.15
C GLN A 112 23.22 -1.69 4.60
N LYS A 113 22.12 -1.61 5.35
CA LYS A 113 22.03 -2.03 6.76
C LYS A 113 20.96 -3.08 6.92
N SER A 114 21.22 -4.05 7.80
CA SER A 114 20.20 -5.01 8.23
C SER A 114 19.13 -4.32 9.08
N VAL A 115 17.92 -4.87 9.04
CA VAL A 115 16.76 -4.37 9.81
C VAL A 115 17.06 -4.31 11.31
N ASP A 116 17.87 -5.24 11.81
CA ASP A 116 18.32 -5.33 13.20
C ASP A 116 19.32 -4.24 13.61
N ASN A 117 19.97 -3.58 12.65
CA ASN A 117 20.96 -2.51 12.87
C ASN A 117 20.44 -1.12 12.46
N LEU A 118 19.13 -0.98 12.25
CA LEU A 118 18.50 0.30 11.95
C LEU A 118 18.58 1.24 13.17
N SER A 119 19.28 2.36 13.02
CA SER A 119 19.26 3.42 14.03
C SER A 119 17.93 4.17 14.03
N LYS A 120 17.64 4.95 15.09
CA LYS A 120 16.41 5.76 15.16
C LYS A 120 16.21 6.67 13.93
N GLU A 121 17.31 7.21 13.41
CA GLU A 121 17.31 8.03 12.18
C GLU A 121 16.97 7.20 10.93
N ASP A 122 17.52 6.00 10.82
CA ASP A 122 17.23 5.09 9.71
C ASP A 122 15.76 4.65 9.75
N LEU A 123 15.22 4.38 10.94
CA LEU A 123 13.80 4.09 11.16
C LEU A 123 12.91 5.25 10.72
N GLN A 124 13.32 6.50 10.95
CA GLN A 124 12.59 7.65 10.43
C GLN A 124 12.66 7.75 8.91
N LYS A 125 13.82 7.45 8.30
CA LYS A 125 13.95 7.43 6.83
C LYS A 125 13.05 6.39 6.19
N VAL A 126 13.04 5.15 6.69
CA VAL A 126 12.16 4.09 6.13
C VAL A 126 10.68 4.39 6.37
N LYS A 127 10.32 4.99 7.50
CA LYS A 127 8.93 5.41 7.76
C LYS A 127 8.50 6.58 6.89
N LYS A 128 9.42 7.50 6.57
CA LYS A 128 9.16 8.60 5.62
C LYS A 128 9.07 8.09 4.19
N ALA A 129 9.95 7.18 3.78
CA ALA A 129 9.91 6.58 2.44
C ALA A 129 8.64 5.75 2.20
N TYR A 130 8.18 5.01 3.21
CA TYR A 130 6.94 4.22 3.15
C TYR A 130 6.02 4.61 4.31
N PRO A 131 5.28 5.72 4.21
CA PRO A 131 4.30 6.12 5.20
C PRO A 131 3.12 5.14 5.16
N PHE A 132 2.69 4.67 6.33
CA PHE A 132 1.52 3.80 6.44
C PHE A 132 0.27 4.66 6.57
N ILE A 133 -0.37 4.99 5.45
CA ILE A 133 -1.60 5.77 5.42
C ILE A 133 -2.76 4.81 5.21
N LEU A 134 -3.46 4.47 6.30
CA LEU A 134 -4.64 3.61 6.29
C LEU A 134 -5.88 4.46 6.56
N SER A 135 -6.84 4.41 5.66
CA SER A 135 -8.16 5.03 5.80
C SER A 135 -9.19 3.92 5.98
N GLU A 136 -9.74 3.82 7.18
CA GLU A 136 -10.73 2.81 7.54
C GLU A 136 -12.13 3.40 7.37
N ALA A 137 -13.02 2.66 6.70
CA ALA A 137 -14.41 3.07 6.48
C ALA A 137 -15.35 1.87 6.62
N GLU A 138 -16.46 2.06 7.30
CA GLU A 138 -17.51 1.05 7.40
C GLU A 138 -18.48 1.18 6.22
N THR A 139 -18.76 0.07 5.53
CA THR A 139 -19.78 0.07 4.47
C THR A 139 -21.19 0.04 5.09
N LYS A 140 -22.05 0.95 4.62
CA LYS A 140 -23.46 1.06 5.04
C LYS A 140 -24.31 -0.07 4.50
#